data_AF-A0A0R2S2C1-F1
#
_entry.id   AF-A0A0R2S2C1-F1
#
_cell.length_a   1.000
_cell.length_b   1.000
_cell.length_c   1.000
_cell.angle_alpha   90.00
_cell.angle_beta   90.00
_cell.angle_gamma   90.00
#
_symmetry.space_group_name_H-M   'P 1'
#
loop_
_entity.id
_entity.type
_entity.pdbx_description
1 polymer ?
#
loop_
_entity_poly.entity_id
_entity_poly.type
_entity_poly.pdbx_seq_one_letter_code
_entity_poly.pdbx_strand_id
1 'polypeptide(L)'
;MHLGFPLIDRAFERIFSDANQKKIERITLWLSLFGFIVHLALIYAKKIDLFDIPFTAQLLEDPISAIYTPFSIILVYEIYLLIVYLPRSFTTAVSKQFEIISLIIIRRIFGDIPKIELDVNWFDYPANRELIYDLSGVLILYFLIFLFNRHQQKIDKRPFDQRLKRFVSSKRAVSLILLPVLLCTSLYAFFDWAQMLFSTAATQGAIFPDINAVFYNEFFTILILADVFILLLSFQYTERYSQLIRNTGFVICTILIRLSFATSGLVNILLILSSVLFGLAILRIYQAMEKVE
;
A
#
# COMPACT_ATOMS: atom_id res chain seq x y z
N MET A 1 6.89 16.82 32.03
CA MET A 1 6.32 16.32 30.76
C MET A 1 6.01 14.82 30.85
N HIS A 2 5.12 14.41 31.77
CA HIS A 2 4.91 12.99 32.12
C HIS A 2 3.48 12.44 31.85
N LEU A 3 2.53 13.27 31.39
CA LEU A 3 1.11 12.86 31.23
C LEU A 3 0.67 12.49 29.80
N GLY A 4 1.46 12.77 28.74
CA GLY A 4 0.99 12.64 27.35
C GLY A 4 0.99 11.21 26.78
N PHE A 5 2.01 10.41 27.07
CA PHE A 5 2.16 9.05 26.54
C PHE A 5 1.00 8.09 26.87
N PRO A 6 0.44 8.03 28.09
CA PRO A 6 -0.68 7.12 28.37
C PRO A 6 -1.97 7.51 27.64
N LEU A 7 -2.16 8.78 27.28
CA LEU A 7 -3.30 9.21 26.46
C LEU A 7 -3.12 8.79 24.99
N ILE A 8 -1.93 8.97 24.44
CA ILE A 8 -1.57 8.54 23.08
C ILE A 8 -1.72 7.03 22.95
N ASP A 9 -1.21 6.27 23.92
CA ASP A 9 -1.29 4.82 23.93
C ASP A 9 -2.73 4.32 23.99
N ARG A 10 -3.57 4.91 24.85
CA ARG A 10 -5.01 4.58 24.91
C ARG A 10 -5.76 4.97 23.64
N ALA A 11 -5.47 6.13 23.06
CA ALA A 11 -6.09 6.58 21.81
C ALA A 11 -5.72 5.64 20.66
N PHE A 12 -4.45 5.26 20.56
CA PHE A 12 -3.96 4.30 19.57
C PHE A 12 -4.64 2.94 19.75
N GLU A 13 -4.66 2.39 20.96
CA GLU A 13 -5.28 1.09 21.25
C GLU A 13 -6.79 1.11 21.00
N ARG A 14 -7.47 2.23 21.27
CA ARG A 14 -8.90 2.36 20.98
C ARG A 14 -9.16 2.43 19.48
N ILE A 15 -8.43 3.25 18.74
CA ILE A 15 -8.66 3.49 17.30
C ILE A 15 -8.21 2.28 16.46
N PHE A 16 -7.03 1.74 16.72
CA PHE A 16 -6.40 0.64 15.99
C PHE A 16 -6.54 -0.72 16.70
N SER A 17 -7.58 -0.90 17.51
CA SER A 17 -7.88 -2.20 18.11
C SER A 17 -8.16 -3.26 17.05
N ASP A 18 -7.86 -4.52 17.35
CA ASP A 18 -8.19 -5.66 16.46
C ASP A 18 -9.69 -5.71 16.13
N ALA A 19 -10.55 -5.30 17.07
CA ALA A 19 -11.98 -5.19 16.86
C ALA A 19 -12.34 -4.13 15.82
N ASN A 20 -11.75 -2.94 15.90
CA ASN A 20 -11.97 -1.88 14.91
C ASN A 20 -11.38 -2.25 13.54
N GLN A 21 -10.20 -2.87 13.50
CA GLN A 21 -9.59 -3.34 12.26
C GLN A 21 -10.52 -4.32 11.53
N LYS A 22 -11.07 -5.32 12.25
CA LYS A 22 -12.06 -6.26 11.71
C LYS A 22 -13.35 -5.59 11.27
N LYS A 23 -13.78 -4.54 11.99
CA LYS A 23 -14.97 -3.76 11.63
C LYS A 23 -14.74 -3.00 10.32
N ILE A 24 -13.62 -2.31 10.19
CA ILE A 24 -13.24 -1.58 8.97
C ILE A 24 -13.09 -2.57 7.81
N GLU A 25 -12.40 -3.68 8.01
CA GLU A 25 -12.28 -4.76 7.01
C GLU A 25 -13.65 -5.22 6.50
N ARG A 26 -14.58 -5.53 7.40
CA ARG A 26 -15.94 -5.95 7.04
C ARG A 26 -16.68 -4.86 6.27
N ILE A 27 -16.57 -3.60 6.67
CA ILE A 27 -17.18 -2.47 5.97
C ILE A 27 -16.60 -2.33 4.56
N THR A 28 -15.27 -2.37 4.42
CA THR A 28 -14.58 -2.32 3.14
C THR A 28 -15.03 -3.46 2.23
N LEU A 29 -15.15 -4.69 2.73
CA LEU A 29 -15.59 -5.84 1.94
C LEU A 29 -17.03 -5.67 1.45
N TRP A 30 -17.96 -5.25 2.31
CA TRP A 30 -19.33 -4.99 1.91
C TRP A 30 -19.45 -3.84 0.90
N LEU A 31 -18.69 -2.75 1.11
CA LEU A 31 -18.64 -1.63 0.18
C LEU A 31 -18.06 -2.04 -1.18
N SER A 32 -17.04 -2.91 -1.18
CA SER A 32 -16.43 -3.45 -2.39
C SER A 32 -17.41 -4.32 -3.17
N LEU A 33 -18.14 -5.21 -2.47
CA LEU A 33 -19.15 -6.07 -3.08
C LEU A 33 -20.31 -5.24 -3.65
N PHE A 34 -20.80 -4.27 -2.89
CA PHE A 34 -21.85 -3.37 -3.34
C PHE A 34 -21.39 -2.55 -4.54
N GLY A 35 -20.18 -1.96 -4.48
CA GLY A 35 -19.59 -1.20 -5.58
C GLY A 35 -19.41 -2.02 -6.85
N PHE A 36 -19.00 -3.28 -6.73
CA PHE A 36 -18.92 -4.22 -7.86
C PHE A 36 -20.29 -4.44 -8.52
N ILE A 37 -21.33 -4.73 -7.73
CA ILE A 37 -22.69 -4.96 -8.25
C ILE A 37 -23.23 -3.71 -8.94
N VAL A 38 -23.06 -2.54 -8.32
CA VAL A 38 -23.49 -1.26 -8.90
C VAL A 38 -22.74 -0.96 -10.19
N HIS A 39 -21.42 -1.13 -10.23
CA HIS A 39 -20.63 -0.90 -11.43
C HIS A 39 -21.06 -1.84 -12.56
N LEU A 40 -21.26 -3.12 -12.26
CA LEU A 40 -21.75 -4.09 -13.25
C LEU A 40 -23.15 -3.71 -13.77
N ALA A 41 -24.06 -3.29 -12.89
CA ALA A 41 -25.39 -2.82 -13.28
C ALA A 41 -25.32 -1.61 -14.22
N LEU A 42 -24.39 -0.67 -13.98
CA LEU A 42 -24.16 0.48 -14.85
C LEU A 42 -23.63 0.06 -16.23
N ILE A 43 -22.72 -0.92 -16.31
CA ILE A 43 -22.23 -1.47 -17.58
C ILE A 43 -23.39 -2.06 -18.38
N TYR A 44 -24.23 -2.88 -17.75
CA TYR A 44 -25.39 -3.47 -18.43
C TYR A 44 -26.42 -2.41 -18.84
N ALA A 45 -26.68 -1.40 -18.01
CA ALA A 45 -27.58 -0.29 -18.33
C ALA A 45 -27.12 0.52 -19.55
N LYS A 46 -25.81 0.74 -19.69
CA LYS A 46 -25.21 1.35 -20.89
C LYS A 46 -25.37 0.46 -22.12
N LYS A 47 -25.14 -0.85 -21.98
CA LYS A 47 -25.21 -1.81 -23.10
C LYS A 47 -26.61 -1.92 -23.73
N ILE A 48 -27.67 -1.61 -22.98
CA ILE A 48 -29.05 -1.61 -23.47
C ILE A 48 -29.55 -0.21 -23.89
N ASP A 49 -28.64 0.77 -23.99
CA ASP A 49 -28.93 2.18 -24.32
C ASP A 49 -30.02 2.82 -23.44
N LEU A 50 -30.12 2.42 -22.16
CA LEU A 50 -31.14 2.93 -21.24
C LEU A 50 -30.96 4.43 -20.95
N PHE A 51 -29.72 4.93 -21.06
CA PHE A 51 -29.35 6.32 -20.90
C PHE A 51 -28.24 6.67 -21.89
N ASP A 52 -28.42 7.78 -22.62
CA ASP A 52 -27.41 8.33 -23.52
C ASP A 52 -26.39 9.10 -22.69
N ILE A 53 -25.50 8.30 -22.13
CA ILE A 53 -24.47 8.71 -21.22
C ILE A 53 -23.36 9.36 -22.09
N PRO A 54 -23.09 10.68 -21.98
CA PRO A 54 -22.06 11.33 -22.82
C PRO A 54 -20.63 10.90 -22.48
N PHE A 55 -20.46 10.01 -21.50
CA PHE A 55 -19.16 9.50 -21.08
C PHE A 55 -18.80 8.24 -21.89
N THR A 56 -17.87 8.38 -22.82
CA THR A 56 -16.99 7.29 -23.30
C THR A 56 -16.00 6.93 -22.18
N ALA A 57 -16.52 6.48 -21.04
CA ALA A 57 -15.69 5.90 -20.01
C ALA A 57 -15.37 4.47 -20.45
N GLN A 58 -14.10 4.23 -20.81
CA GLN A 58 -13.53 2.90 -21.07
C GLN A 58 -13.84 1.91 -19.92
N LEU A 59 -14.06 2.44 -18.70
CA LEU A 59 -14.54 1.73 -17.52
C LEU A 59 -15.92 1.09 -17.68
N LEU A 60 -16.78 1.57 -18.59
CA LEU A 60 -18.13 1.02 -18.80
C LEU A 60 -18.26 0.15 -20.05
N GLU A 61 -17.15 -0.23 -20.69
CA GLU A 61 -17.17 -0.96 -21.97
C GLU A 61 -17.17 -2.48 -21.79
N ASP A 62 -16.36 -3.00 -20.87
CA ASP A 62 -16.18 -4.44 -20.67
C ASP A 62 -16.67 -4.88 -19.28
N PRO A 63 -17.52 -5.92 -19.13
CA PRO A 63 -17.97 -6.39 -17.81
C PRO A 63 -16.85 -6.77 -16.82
N ILE A 64 -15.68 -7.19 -17.32
CA ILE A 64 -14.50 -7.50 -16.52
C ILE A 64 -13.91 -6.23 -15.89
N SER A 65 -14.11 -5.05 -16.48
CA SER A 65 -13.69 -3.75 -15.90
C SER A 65 -14.36 -3.47 -14.55
N ALA A 66 -15.54 -4.05 -14.27
CA ALA A 66 -16.27 -3.85 -13.01
C ALA A 66 -15.42 -4.26 -11.79
N ILE A 67 -14.45 -5.17 -12.00
CA ILE A 67 -13.50 -5.63 -10.99
C ILE A 67 -12.59 -4.49 -10.48
N TYR A 68 -12.41 -3.41 -11.25
CA TYR A 68 -11.61 -2.24 -10.85
C TYR A 68 -12.13 -1.56 -9.57
N THR A 69 -13.45 -1.48 -9.41
CA THR A 69 -14.08 -0.81 -8.26
C THR A 69 -13.83 -1.51 -6.93
N PRO A 70 -14.12 -2.82 -6.76
CA PRO A 70 -13.81 -3.50 -5.51
C PRO A 70 -12.31 -3.44 -5.19
N PHE A 71 -11.42 -3.53 -6.18
CA PHE A 71 -9.98 -3.43 -5.91
C PHE A 71 -9.55 -2.05 -5.47
N SER A 72 -10.08 -0.98 -6.06
CA SER A 72 -9.79 0.39 -5.63
C SER A 72 -10.23 0.61 -4.18
N ILE A 73 -11.39 0.06 -3.78
CA ILE A 73 -11.89 0.15 -2.40
C ILE A 73 -11.02 -0.65 -1.43
N ILE A 74 -10.64 -1.89 -1.79
CA ILE A 74 -9.78 -2.72 -0.94
C ILE A 74 -8.38 -2.10 -0.80
N LEU A 75 -7.88 -1.43 -1.83
CA LEU A 75 -6.57 -0.79 -1.82
C LEU A 75 -6.49 0.35 -0.78
N VAL A 76 -7.57 1.11 -0.57
CA VAL A 76 -7.65 2.08 0.54
C VAL A 76 -7.50 1.40 1.90
N TYR A 77 -8.11 0.23 2.09
CA TYR A 77 -7.96 -0.54 3.32
C TYR A 77 -6.52 -1.06 3.51
N GLU A 78 -5.85 -1.47 2.44
CA GLU A 78 -4.45 -1.88 2.51
C GLU A 78 -3.52 -0.73 2.89
N ILE A 79 -3.78 0.46 2.36
CA ILE A 79 -3.08 1.69 2.76
C ILE A 79 -3.34 2.00 4.23
N TYR A 80 -4.57 1.83 4.72
CA TYR A 80 -4.86 1.92 6.14
C TYR A 80 -4.02 0.91 6.96
N LEU A 81 -3.90 -0.34 6.52
CA LEU A 81 -3.06 -1.35 7.19
C LEU A 81 -1.59 -0.95 7.26
N LEU A 82 -1.07 -0.27 6.24
CA LEU A 82 0.31 0.24 6.26
C LEU A 82 0.55 1.22 7.41
N ILE A 83 -0.45 2.05 7.76
CA ILE A 83 -0.40 2.94 8.93
C ILE A 83 -0.52 2.13 10.24
N VAL A 84 -1.40 1.12 10.28
CA VAL A 84 -1.59 0.28 11.48
C VAL A 84 -0.31 -0.45 11.88
N TYR A 85 0.50 -0.88 10.92
CA TYR A 85 1.74 -1.62 11.16
C TYR A 85 2.98 -0.75 11.39
N LEU A 86 2.94 0.54 11.05
CA LEU A 86 4.03 1.51 11.26
C LEU A 86 4.58 1.55 12.72
N PRO A 87 3.76 1.49 13.80
CA PRO A 87 4.25 1.56 15.17
C PRO A 87 4.82 0.24 15.70
N ARG A 88 4.80 -0.84 14.90
CA ARG A 88 5.45 -2.10 15.26
C ARG A 88 6.98 -1.99 15.10
N SER A 89 7.71 -3.08 15.34
CA SER A 89 9.15 -3.11 15.07
C SER A 89 9.41 -2.91 13.58
N PHE A 90 10.56 -2.33 13.20
CA PHE A 90 10.89 -2.11 11.78
C PHE A 90 10.83 -3.42 10.97
N THR A 91 11.34 -4.52 11.53
CA THR A 91 11.28 -5.85 10.88
C THR A 91 9.85 -6.33 10.68
N THR A 92 8.99 -6.20 11.69
CA THR A 92 7.59 -6.64 11.60
C THR A 92 6.79 -5.75 10.65
N ALA A 93 7.03 -4.44 10.68
CA ALA A 93 6.41 -3.49 9.76
C ALA A 93 6.79 -3.86 8.31
N VAL A 94 8.07 -3.96 7.98
CA VAL A 94 8.54 -4.30 6.62
C VAL A 94 8.02 -5.65 6.13
N SER A 95 8.06 -6.70 6.97
CA SER A 95 7.48 -8.02 6.63
C SER A 95 6.01 -7.88 6.21
N LYS A 96 5.20 -7.19 7.04
CA LYS A 96 3.79 -6.97 6.74
C LYS A 96 3.57 -6.08 5.53
N GLN A 97 4.44 -5.09 5.30
CA GLN A 97 4.38 -4.29 4.09
C GLN A 97 4.62 -5.17 2.86
N PHE A 98 5.64 -6.04 2.84
CA PHE A 98 5.86 -6.95 1.73
C PHE A 98 4.65 -7.84 1.44
N GLU A 99 4.02 -8.40 2.47
CA GLU A 99 2.79 -9.18 2.31
C GLU A 99 1.66 -8.34 1.70
N ILE A 100 1.40 -7.14 2.24
CA ILE A 100 0.37 -6.23 1.72
C ILE A 100 0.64 -5.88 0.26
N ILE A 101 1.88 -5.52 -0.10
CA ILE A 101 2.23 -5.13 -1.47
C ILE A 101 2.08 -6.30 -2.44
N SER A 102 2.46 -7.51 -2.03
CA SER A 102 2.25 -8.70 -2.87
C SER A 102 0.77 -8.91 -3.20
N LEU A 103 -0.12 -8.63 -2.24
CA LEU A 103 -1.57 -8.67 -2.43
C LEU A 103 -2.09 -7.52 -3.31
N ILE A 104 -1.44 -6.36 -3.27
CA ILE A 104 -1.78 -5.24 -4.16
C ILE A 104 -1.42 -5.56 -5.61
N ILE A 105 -0.20 -6.06 -5.87
CA ILE A 105 0.25 -6.35 -7.25
C ILE A 105 -0.60 -7.43 -7.89
N ILE A 106 -0.88 -8.54 -7.17
CA ILE A 106 -1.72 -9.61 -7.74
C ILE A 106 -3.12 -9.11 -8.10
N ARG A 107 -3.66 -8.11 -7.39
CA ARG A 107 -4.93 -7.48 -7.74
C ARG A 107 -4.84 -6.51 -8.90
N ARG A 108 -3.73 -5.79 -9.04
CA ARG A 108 -3.47 -4.95 -10.22
C ARG A 108 -3.52 -5.77 -11.51
N ILE A 109 -2.95 -6.97 -11.52
CA ILE A 109 -2.98 -7.90 -12.65
C ILE A 109 -4.41 -8.10 -13.18
N PHE A 110 -5.38 -8.34 -12.30
CA PHE A 110 -6.77 -8.51 -12.70
C PHE A 110 -7.40 -7.24 -13.29
N GLY A 111 -6.97 -6.05 -12.88
CA GLY A 111 -7.38 -4.77 -13.45
C GLY A 111 -6.76 -4.47 -14.83
N ASP A 112 -5.66 -5.14 -15.15
CA ASP A 112 -4.99 -5.01 -16.46
C ASP A 112 -5.49 -6.04 -17.48
N ILE A 113 -6.15 -7.11 -17.04
CA ILE A 113 -6.74 -8.13 -17.94
C ILE A 113 -7.66 -7.54 -19.03
N PRO A 114 -8.58 -6.61 -18.74
CA PRO A 114 -9.45 -6.02 -19.76
C PRO A 114 -8.71 -5.22 -20.84
N LYS A 115 -7.44 -4.84 -20.60
CA LYS A 115 -6.64 -3.98 -21.49
C LYS A 115 -5.79 -4.79 -22.48
N ILE A 116 -5.77 -6.11 -22.34
CA ILE A 116 -4.95 -7.02 -23.15
C ILE A 116 -5.55 -7.14 -24.55
N GLU A 117 -4.69 -7.07 -25.56
CA GLU A 117 -5.07 -7.36 -26.94
C GLU A 117 -4.60 -8.78 -27.29
N LEU A 118 -5.50 -9.65 -27.75
CA LEU A 118 -5.19 -11.06 -27.99
C LEU A 118 -4.65 -11.32 -29.41
N ASP A 119 -5.09 -10.52 -30.38
CA ASP A 119 -4.82 -10.72 -31.82
C ASP A 119 -3.58 -9.96 -32.32
N VAL A 120 -2.58 -9.79 -31.45
CA VAL A 120 -1.32 -9.08 -31.75
C VAL A 120 -0.10 -9.83 -31.25
N ASN A 121 1.08 -9.45 -31.71
CA ASN A 121 2.33 -9.88 -31.09
C ASN A 121 2.36 -9.41 -29.63
N TRP A 122 2.32 -10.36 -28.71
CA TRP A 122 2.24 -10.08 -27.26
C TRP A 122 3.41 -9.26 -26.73
N PHE A 123 4.60 -9.39 -27.34
CA PHE A 123 5.78 -8.61 -26.95
C PHE A 123 5.78 -7.20 -27.52
N ASP A 124 4.97 -6.89 -28.52
CA ASP A 124 4.93 -5.57 -29.13
C ASP A 124 3.91 -4.68 -28.42
N TYR A 125 2.82 -5.28 -27.92
CA TYR A 125 1.76 -4.54 -27.24
C TYR A 125 2.13 -4.19 -25.78
N PRO A 126 2.14 -2.90 -25.39
CA PRO A 126 2.58 -2.47 -24.08
C PRO A 126 1.83 -3.12 -22.91
N ALA A 127 0.49 -3.24 -22.99
CA ALA A 127 -0.30 -3.83 -21.91
C ALA A 127 0.01 -5.32 -21.70
N ASN A 128 0.25 -6.07 -22.79
CA ASN A 128 0.59 -7.48 -22.72
C ASN A 128 1.99 -7.67 -22.09
N ARG A 129 2.96 -6.81 -22.45
CA ARG A 129 4.29 -6.83 -21.82
C ARG A 129 4.21 -6.54 -20.32
N GLU A 130 3.47 -5.51 -19.92
CA GLU A 130 3.29 -5.16 -18.50
C GLU A 130 2.67 -6.31 -17.72
N LEU A 131 1.65 -6.98 -18.26
CA LEU A 131 1.06 -8.16 -17.65
C LEU A 131 2.07 -9.29 -17.42
N ILE A 132 2.94 -9.55 -18.41
CA ILE A 132 4.00 -10.58 -18.29
C ILE A 132 4.98 -10.21 -17.18
N TYR A 133 5.39 -8.94 -17.09
CA TYR A 133 6.24 -8.46 -16.02
C TYR A 133 5.56 -8.58 -14.65
N ASP A 134 4.27 -8.26 -14.57
CA ASP A 134 3.48 -8.38 -13.34
C ASP A 134 3.32 -9.82 -12.88
N LEU A 135 2.96 -10.74 -13.77
CA LEU A 135 2.82 -12.16 -13.46
C LEU A 135 4.15 -12.78 -13.02
N SER A 136 5.22 -12.54 -13.77
CA SER A 136 6.55 -13.07 -13.42
C SER A 136 7.10 -12.45 -12.13
N GLY A 137 6.92 -11.13 -11.97
CA GLY A 137 7.34 -10.38 -10.79
C GLY A 137 6.65 -10.86 -9.51
N VAL A 138 5.33 -11.13 -9.55
CA VAL A 138 4.59 -11.63 -8.39
C VAL A 138 5.10 -13.00 -7.92
N LEU A 139 5.42 -13.92 -8.84
CA LEU A 139 5.96 -15.23 -8.46
C LEU A 139 7.31 -15.12 -7.74
N ILE A 140 8.22 -14.29 -8.29
CA ILE A 140 9.51 -14.01 -7.67
C ILE A 140 9.31 -13.33 -6.31
N LEU A 141 8.40 -12.37 -6.24
CA LEU A 141 8.09 -11.63 -5.02
C LEU A 141 7.60 -12.56 -3.91
N TYR A 142 6.63 -13.45 -4.19
CA TYR A 142 6.17 -14.42 -3.21
C TYR A 142 7.29 -15.32 -2.69
N PHE A 143 8.18 -15.77 -3.59
CA PHE A 143 9.34 -16.56 -3.20
C PHE A 143 10.29 -15.77 -2.27
N LEU A 144 10.60 -14.51 -2.60
CA LEU A 144 11.45 -13.65 -1.77
C LEU A 144 10.82 -13.35 -0.41
N ILE A 145 9.51 -13.12 -0.35
CA ILE A 145 8.76 -12.91 0.89
C ILE A 145 8.81 -14.16 1.76
N PHE A 146 8.61 -15.33 1.17
CA PHE A 146 8.76 -16.60 1.88
C PHE A 146 10.16 -16.73 2.50
N LEU A 147 11.21 -16.43 1.74
CA LEU A 147 12.58 -16.45 2.25
C LEU A 147 12.78 -15.44 3.39
N PHE A 148 12.27 -14.22 3.25
CA PHE A 148 12.37 -13.18 4.28
C PHE A 148 11.69 -13.63 5.59
N ASN A 149 10.45 -14.08 5.50
CA ASN A 149 9.67 -14.52 6.66
C ASN A 149 10.31 -15.73 7.35
N ARG A 150 10.90 -16.67 6.60
CA ARG A 150 11.64 -17.81 7.16
C ARG A 150 12.85 -17.38 8.01
N HIS A 151 13.52 -16.30 7.64
CA HIS A 151 14.69 -15.81 8.39
C HIS A 151 14.30 -14.95 9.57
N GLN A 152 13.19 -14.22 9.49
CA GLN A 152 12.70 -13.39 10.59
C GLN A 152 12.34 -14.20 11.84
N GLN A 153 11.77 -15.40 11.68
CA GLN A 153 11.32 -16.24 12.81
C GLN A 153 12.47 -16.71 13.72
N LYS A 154 13.73 -16.57 13.30
CA LYS A 154 14.91 -17.02 14.05
C LYS A 154 15.48 -15.97 15.03
N ILE A 155 14.82 -14.82 15.17
CA ILE A 155 15.30 -13.72 16.04
C ILE A 155 14.64 -13.85 17.41
N ASP A 156 15.45 -14.05 18.45
CA ASP A 156 15.00 -14.13 19.84
C ASP A 156 14.39 -12.81 20.32
N LYS A 157 13.20 -12.90 20.95
CA LYS A 157 12.51 -11.74 21.52
C LYS A 157 13.15 -11.35 22.86
N ARG A 158 14.06 -10.37 22.83
CA ARG A 158 14.67 -9.81 24.06
C ARG A 158 13.62 -9.00 24.87
N PRO A 159 13.76 -8.94 26.21
CA PRO A 159 12.80 -8.25 27.09
C PRO A 159 12.75 -6.73 26.86
N PHE A 160 11.58 -6.15 27.14
CA PHE A 160 11.25 -4.74 26.92
C PHE A 160 11.87 -3.80 27.97
N ASP A 161 12.74 -2.89 27.52
CA ASP A 161 13.23 -1.76 28.32
C ASP A 161 12.24 -0.56 28.32
N GLN A 162 12.28 0.28 29.35
CA GLN A 162 11.43 1.47 29.52
C GLN A 162 11.73 2.55 28.45
N ARG A 163 12.97 2.63 27.94
CA ARG A 163 13.32 3.49 26.78
C ARG A 163 12.61 3.02 25.51
N LEU A 164 12.53 1.71 25.29
CA LEU A 164 11.84 1.12 24.15
C LEU A 164 10.33 1.42 24.17
N LYS A 165 9.71 1.45 25.35
CA LYS A 165 8.29 1.85 25.50
C LYS A 165 8.03 3.29 25.02
N ARG A 166 8.94 4.22 25.34
CA ARG A 166 8.82 5.62 24.88
C ARG A 166 8.96 5.72 23.37
N PHE A 167 9.91 5.00 22.77
CA PHE A 167 10.05 4.94 21.31
C PHE A 167 8.79 4.40 20.62
N VAL A 168 8.21 3.31 21.13
CA VAL A 168 6.94 2.75 20.59
C VAL A 168 5.81 3.78 20.69
N SER A 169 5.68 4.48 21.81
CA SER A 169 4.64 5.50 21.99
C SER A 169 4.81 6.68 21.02
N SER A 170 6.05 7.11 20.73
CA SER A 170 6.31 8.12 19.69
C SER A 170 5.85 7.66 18.30
N LYS A 171 6.06 6.38 17.93
CA LYS A 171 5.53 5.86 16.65
C LYS A 171 4.00 5.80 16.62
N ARG A 172 3.38 5.49 17.76
CA ARG A 172 1.92 5.49 17.90
C ARG A 172 1.35 6.89 17.67
N ALA A 173 2.02 7.93 18.16
CA ALA A 173 1.65 9.33 17.88
C ALA A 173 1.71 9.65 16.37
N VAL A 174 2.80 9.26 15.69
CA VAL A 174 2.92 9.44 14.24
C VAL A 174 1.79 8.72 13.49
N SER A 175 1.46 7.49 13.89
CA SER A 175 0.36 6.72 13.28
C SER A 175 -1.01 7.40 13.48
N LEU A 176 -1.24 7.98 14.66
CA LEU A 176 -2.47 8.71 14.97
C LEU A 176 -2.61 10.00 14.16
N ILE A 177 -1.51 10.67 13.83
CA ILE A 177 -1.52 11.88 12.98
C ILE A 177 -1.72 11.50 11.51
N LEU A 178 -1.11 10.40 11.06
CA LEU A 178 -1.23 9.94 9.67
C LEU A 178 -2.66 9.49 9.31
N LEU A 179 -3.45 8.99 10.26
CA LEU A 179 -4.80 8.52 9.98
C LEU A 179 -5.75 9.66 9.53
N PRO A 180 -5.85 10.81 10.23
CA PRO A 180 -6.56 11.99 9.73
C PRO A 180 -6.03 12.48 8.38
N VAL A 181 -4.71 12.48 8.18
CA VAL A 181 -4.12 12.90 6.90
C VAL A 181 -4.54 11.98 5.76
N LEU A 182 -4.56 10.67 5.99
CA LEU A 182 -5.11 9.69 5.06
C LEU A 182 -6.57 10.02 4.72
N LEU A 183 -7.41 10.25 5.73
CA LEU A 183 -8.82 10.57 5.51
C LEU A 183 -9.00 11.87 4.71
N CYS A 184 -8.26 12.93 5.04
CA CYS A 184 -8.33 14.21 4.33
C CYS A 184 -7.87 14.07 2.87
N THR A 185 -6.76 13.39 2.62
CA THR A 185 -6.23 13.17 1.25
C THR A 185 -7.15 12.26 0.43
N SER A 186 -7.68 11.18 1.01
CA SER A 186 -8.68 10.33 0.33
C SER A 186 -9.95 11.11 -0.01
N LEU A 187 -10.47 11.92 0.92
CA LEU A 187 -11.65 12.74 0.68
C LEU A 187 -11.36 13.80 -0.41
N TYR A 188 -10.24 14.49 -0.32
CA TYR A 188 -9.83 15.50 -1.30
C TYR A 188 -9.73 14.90 -2.71
N ALA A 189 -9.01 13.79 -2.88
CA ALA A 189 -8.89 13.11 -4.17
C ALA A 189 -10.24 12.61 -4.70
N PHE A 190 -11.12 12.12 -3.81
CA PHE A 190 -12.47 11.72 -4.19
C PHE A 190 -13.34 12.89 -4.65
N PHE A 191 -13.30 14.02 -3.92
CA PHE A 191 -14.03 15.22 -4.30
C PHE A 191 -13.50 15.81 -5.61
N ASP A 192 -12.18 15.87 -5.80
CA ASP A 192 -11.56 16.36 -7.02
C ASP A 192 -11.96 15.50 -8.23
N TRP A 193 -11.85 14.17 -8.10
CA TRP A 193 -12.31 13.24 -9.14
C TRP A 193 -13.82 13.36 -9.42
N ALA A 194 -14.65 13.49 -8.39
CA ALA A 194 -16.09 13.67 -8.55
C ALA A 194 -16.42 15.00 -9.25
N GLN A 195 -15.76 16.10 -8.89
CA GLN A 195 -15.93 17.39 -9.57
C GLN A 195 -15.47 17.31 -11.04
N MET A 196 -14.37 16.60 -11.31
CA MET A 196 -13.90 16.36 -12.67
C MET A 196 -14.91 15.55 -13.48
N LEU A 197 -15.56 14.54 -12.88
CA LEU A 197 -16.63 13.77 -13.50
C LEU A 197 -17.81 14.66 -13.94
N PHE A 198 -18.20 15.64 -13.13
CA PHE A 198 -19.32 16.54 -13.45
C PHE A 198 -18.94 17.71 -14.37
N SER A 199 -17.69 18.17 -14.33
CA SER A 199 -17.22 19.33 -15.12
C SER A 199 -16.73 18.97 -16.52
N THR A 200 -16.11 17.81 -16.71
CA THR A 200 -15.65 17.33 -18.02
C THR A 200 -16.78 16.86 -18.94
N ALA A 201 -18.01 16.72 -18.42
CA ALA A 201 -19.22 16.52 -19.22
C ALA A 201 -19.43 17.59 -20.32
N ALA A 202 -18.70 18.72 -20.27
CA ALA A 202 -18.75 19.78 -21.28
C ALA A 202 -17.70 19.66 -22.41
N THR A 203 -16.74 18.73 -22.34
CA THR A 203 -15.64 18.64 -23.31
C THR A 203 -15.38 17.18 -23.71
N GLN A 204 -15.72 16.84 -24.95
CA GLN A 204 -15.44 15.53 -25.55
C GLN A 204 -13.92 15.28 -25.58
N GLY A 205 -13.46 14.16 -25.02
CA GLY A 205 -12.05 13.72 -25.10
C GLY A 205 -11.18 13.99 -23.87
N ALA A 206 -11.73 14.37 -22.71
CA ALA A 206 -10.95 14.49 -21.49
C ALA A 206 -10.44 13.12 -21.00
N ILE A 207 -9.12 12.95 -20.95
CA ILE A 207 -8.48 11.80 -20.30
C ILE A 207 -8.73 11.94 -18.80
N PHE A 208 -9.52 11.04 -18.23
CA PHE A 208 -9.76 11.03 -16.80
C PHE A 208 -8.46 10.59 -16.08
N PRO A 209 -7.88 11.45 -15.22
CA PRO A 209 -6.76 11.05 -14.41
C PRO A 209 -7.23 9.94 -13.46
N ASP A 210 -6.39 8.93 -13.31
CA ASP A 210 -6.65 7.83 -12.39
C ASP A 210 -6.75 8.40 -10.96
N ILE A 211 -7.94 8.31 -10.36
CA ILE A 211 -8.22 8.75 -8.97
C ILE A 211 -7.20 8.19 -7.99
N ASN A 212 -6.73 6.98 -8.29
CA ASN A 212 -5.76 6.26 -7.53
C ASN A 212 -4.38 6.96 -7.61
N ALA A 213 -3.95 7.40 -8.79
CA ALA A 213 -2.64 8.02 -8.98
C ALA A 213 -2.47 9.35 -8.20
N VAL A 214 -3.49 10.23 -8.20
CA VAL A 214 -3.42 11.51 -7.47
C VAL A 214 -3.37 11.27 -5.97
N PHE A 215 -4.29 10.44 -5.45
CA PHE A 215 -4.33 10.07 -4.05
C PHE A 215 -3.01 9.42 -3.58
N TYR A 216 -2.44 8.52 -4.39
CA TYR A 216 -1.22 7.79 -4.04
C TYR A 216 0.00 8.68 -3.97
N ASN A 217 0.21 9.54 -4.95
CA ASN A 217 1.42 10.36 -5.00
C ASN A 217 1.55 11.25 -3.77
N GLU A 218 0.46 11.92 -3.36
CA GLU A 218 0.46 12.78 -2.18
C GLU A 218 0.61 11.97 -0.90
N PHE A 219 -0.22 10.94 -0.72
CA PHE A 219 -0.24 10.15 0.51
C PHE A 219 1.09 9.41 0.74
N PHE A 220 1.66 8.76 -0.29
CA PHE A 220 2.91 8.02 -0.13
C PHE A 220 4.10 8.94 0.10
N THR A 221 4.10 10.15 -0.45
CA THR A 221 5.13 11.16 -0.14
C THR A 221 5.12 11.51 1.35
N ILE A 222 3.94 11.74 1.93
CA ILE A 222 3.81 12.00 3.37
C ILE A 222 4.28 10.79 4.19
N LEU A 223 3.98 9.57 3.73
CA LEU A 223 4.38 8.35 4.43
C LEU A 223 5.89 8.11 4.38
N ILE A 224 6.57 8.49 3.28
CA ILE A 224 8.04 8.50 3.20
C ILE A 224 8.62 9.44 4.26
N LEU A 225 8.08 10.67 4.38
CA LEU A 225 8.53 11.62 5.40
C LEU A 225 8.34 11.09 6.81
N ALA A 226 7.21 10.42 7.07
CA ALA A 226 6.95 9.77 8.35
C ALA A 226 7.95 8.65 8.64
N ASP A 227 8.26 7.80 7.66
CA ASP A 227 9.25 6.71 7.80
C ASP A 227 10.65 7.27 8.15
N VAL A 228 11.08 8.34 7.47
CA VAL A 228 12.34 9.04 7.79
C VAL A 228 12.30 9.66 9.19
N PHE A 229 11.20 10.30 9.57
CA PHE A 229 11.04 10.87 10.90
C PHE A 229 11.13 9.80 12.00
N ILE A 230 10.50 8.63 11.80
CA ILE A 230 10.57 7.50 12.73
C ILE A 230 12.00 6.94 12.81
N LEU A 231 12.75 6.94 11.71
CA LEU A 231 14.15 6.56 11.70
C LEU A 231 14.99 7.48 12.59
N LEU A 232 14.85 8.80 12.41
CA LEU A 232 15.56 9.79 13.21
C LEU A 232 15.24 9.66 14.70
N LEU A 233 13.97 9.43 15.04
CA LEU A 233 13.58 9.13 16.41
C LEU A 233 14.23 7.84 16.92
N SER A 234 14.38 6.82 16.07
CA SER A 234 14.99 5.54 16.46
C SER A 234 16.46 5.69 16.86
N PHE A 235 17.18 6.64 16.27
CA PHE A 235 18.58 6.89 16.60
C PHE A 235 18.77 7.38 18.03
N GLN A 236 17.78 8.03 18.62
CA GLN A 236 17.82 8.45 20.03
C GLN A 236 17.77 7.28 21.02
N TYR A 237 17.35 6.09 20.56
CA TYR A 237 17.11 4.92 21.41
C TYR A 237 17.89 3.68 20.99
N THR A 238 18.69 3.76 19.92
CA THR A 238 19.45 2.64 19.38
C THR A 238 20.94 2.87 19.58
N GLU A 239 21.58 2.08 20.46
CA GLU A 239 23.01 2.22 20.77
C GLU A 239 23.89 1.25 19.98
N ARG A 240 23.36 0.10 19.51
CA ARG A 240 24.13 -0.91 18.78
C ARG A 240 24.18 -0.62 17.27
N TYR A 241 25.36 -0.74 16.69
CA TYR A 241 25.56 -0.54 15.25
C TYR A 241 24.78 -1.55 14.39
N SER A 242 24.76 -2.83 14.78
CA SER A 242 23.92 -3.87 14.13
C SER A 242 22.44 -3.45 14.02
N GLN A 243 21.89 -2.87 15.09
CA GLN A 243 20.50 -2.44 15.14
C GLN A 243 20.25 -1.17 14.30
N LEU A 244 21.23 -0.25 14.25
CA LEU A 244 21.15 0.95 13.39
C LEU A 244 21.10 0.56 11.91
N ILE A 245 22.01 -0.31 11.44
CA ILE A 245 21.99 -0.80 10.06
C ILE A 245 20.65 -1.46 9.73
N ARG A 246 20.16 -2.33 10.63
CA ARG A 246 18.89 -3.02 10.44
C ARG A 246 17.72 -2.04 10.32
N ASN A 247 17.60 -1.08 11.24
CA ASN A 247 16.49 -0.11 11.25
C ASN A 247 16.55 0.79 10.00
N THR A 248 17.72 1.33 9.67
CA THR A 248 17.92 2.16 8.46
C THR A 248 17.62 1.37 7.19
N GLY A 249 18.15 0.14 7.08
CA GLY A 249 17.92 -0.72 5.91
C GLY A 249 16.43 -1.02 5.71
N PHE A 250 15.69 -1.27 6.80
CA PHE A 250 14.25 -1.48 6.72
C PHE A 250 13.46 -0.22 6.34
N VAL A 251 13.87 0.96 6.78
CA VAL A 251 13.27 2.23 6.30
C VAL A 251 13.56 2.45 4.81
N ILE A 252 14.75 2.11 4.33
CA ILE A 252 15.03 2.15 2.88
C ILE A 252 14.11 1.19 2.12
N CYS A 253 13.85 -0.02 2.66
CA CYS A 253 12.91 -0.96 2.05
C CYS A 253 11.51 -0.32 1.92
N THR A 254 11.00 0.30 2.99
CA THR A 254 9.67 0.93 2.94
C THR A 254 9.66 2.09 1.96
N ILE A 255 10.71 2.91 1.88
CA ILE A 255 10.79 4.00 0.89
C ILE A 255 10.75 3.46 -0.55
N LEU A 256 11.53 2.41 -0.88
CA LEU A 256 11.51 1.80 -2.22
C LEU A 256 10.13 1.29 -2.60
N ILE A 257 9.41 0.71 -1.64
CA ILE A 257 8.01 0.32 -1.81
C ILE A 257 7.14 1.54 -2.12
N ARG A 258 7.26 2.63 -1.34
CA ARG A 258 6.45 3.85 -1.55
C ARG A 258 6.70 4.44 -2.93
N LEU A 259 7.97 4.50 -3.34
CA LEU A 259 8.35 4.95 -4.67
C LEU A 259 7.79 4.06 -5.78
N SER A 260 7.69 2.75 -5.56
CA SER A 260 7.08 1.87 -6.55
C SER A 260 5.65 2.30 -6.89
N PHE A 261 4.84 2.70 -5.91
CA PHE A 261 3.46 3.14 -6.15
C PHE A 261 3.33 4.44 -6.96
N ALA A 262 4.40 5.26 -7.02
CA ALA A 262 4.47 6.46 -7.85
C ALA A 262 4.96 6.16 -9.28
N THR A 263 5.24 4.90 -9.60
CA THR A 263 5.75 4.45 -10.91
C THR A 263 4.85 3.36 -11.48
N SER A 264 4.85 3.22 -12.81
CA SER A 264 4.10 2.20 -13.54
C SER A 264 5.02 1.23 -14.29
N GLY A 265 4.43 0.14 -14.80
CA GLY A 265 5.11 -0.86 -15.62
C GLY A 265 6.29 -1.53 -14.93
N LEU A 266 7.35 -1.81 -15.69
CA LEU A 266 8.51 -2.58 -15.22
C LEU A 266 9.23 -1.93 -14.03
N VAL A 267 9.31 -0.59 -13.99
CA VAL A 267 10.01 0.15 -12.93
C VAL A 267 9.38 -0.13 -11.57
N ASN A 268 8.05 -0.15 -11.50
CA ASN A 268 7.29 -0.48 -10.30
C ASN A 268 7.74 -1.83 -9.72
N ILE A 269 7.82 -2.86 -10.57
CA ILE A 269 8.18 -4.21 -10.13
C ILE A 269 9.64 -4.33 -9.71
N LEU A 270 10.55 -3.72 -10.46
CA LEU A 270 11.96 -3.73 -10.11
C LEU A 270 12.22 -3.04 -8.76
N LEU A 271 11.50 -1.96 -8.45
CA LEU A 271 11.59 -1.29 -7.14
C LEU A 271 11.09 -2.20 -6.00
N ILE A 272 10.00 -2.95 -6.21
CA ILE A 272 9.46 -3.85 -5.19
C ILE A 272 10.40 -5.05 -4.98
N LEU A 273 10.85 -5.69 -6.06
CA LEU A 273 11.76 -6.82 -5.99
C LEU A 273 13.10 -6.44 -5.34
N SER A 274 13.67 -5.29 -5.73
CA SER A 274 14.90 -4.78 -5.11
C SER A 274 14.71 -4.47 -3.63
N SER A 275 13.56 -3.93 -3.23
CA SER A 275 13.23 -3.70 -1.82
C SER A 275 13.23 -5.00 -1.00
N VAL A 276 12.55 -6.05 -1.47
CA VAL A 276 12.51 -7.34 -0.73
C VAL A 276 13.89 -7.99 -0.68
N LEU A 277 14.61 -7.98 -1.80
CA LEU A 277 15.97 -8.53 -1.88
C LEU A 277 16.92 -7.79 -0.93
N PHE A 278 16.88 -6.46 -0.93
CA PHE A 278 17.66 -5.63 -0.02
C PHE A 278 17.30 -5.89 1.43
N GLY A 279 16.01 -5.96 1.77
CA GLY A 279 15.54 -6.30 3.11
C GLY A 279 16.04 -7.67 3.57
N LEU A 280 16.01 -8.67 2.70
CA LEU A 280 16.55 -10.00 2.98
C LEU A 280 18.06 -9.96 3.24
N ALA A 281 18.82 -9.21 2.44
CA ALA A 281 20.25 -9.04 2.62
C ALA A 281 20.58 -8.36 3.97
N ILE A 282 19.90 -7.26 4.30
CA ILE A 282 20.05 -6.56 5.59
C ILE A 282 19.71 -7.49 6.76
N LEU A 283 18.65 -8.27 6.66
CA LEU A 283 18.26 -9.23 7.71
C LEU A 283 19.36 -10.30 7.93
N ARG A 284 19.96 -10.80 6.86
CA ARG A 284 21.07 -11.76 6.94
C ARG A 284 22.34 -11.15 7.53
N ILE A 285 22.69 -9.93 7.12
CA ILE A 285 23.85 -9.20 7.65
C ILE A 285 23.66 -8.95 9.14
N TYR A 286 22.47 -8.50 9.55
CA TYR A 286 22.14 -8.30 10.96
C TYR A 286 22.31 -9.58 11.78
N GLN A 287 21.81 -10.72 11.28
CA GLN A 287 21.97 -12.02 11.95
C GLN A 287 23.43 -12.48 12.05
N ALA A 288 24.26 -12.13 11.06
CA ALA A 288 25.68 -12.43 11.10
C ALA A 288 26.42 -11.55 12.12
N MET A 289 26.11 -10.24 12.15
CA MET A 289 26.69 -9.30 13.12
C MET A 289 26.29 -9.61 14.56
N GLU A 290 25.02 -9.97 14.81
CA GLU A 290 24.54 -10.28 16.15
C GLU A 290 25.21 -11.54 16.77
N LYS A 291 25.83 -12.40 15.95
CA LYS A 291 26.65 -13.51 16.45
C LYS A 291 28.05 -13.09 16.88
N VAL A 292 28.51 -11.93 16.40
CA VAL A 292 29.86 -11.39 16.64
C VAL A 292 29.83 -10.34 17.77
N GLU A 293 28.73 -9.60 17.91
CA GLU A 293 28.46 -8.62 18.98
C GLU A 293 27.90 -9.23 20.27
#